data_AF-A0A4U9YQV4-F1
#
_entry.id   AF-A0A4U9YQV4-F1
#
_cell.length_a   1.000
_cell.length_b   1.000
_cell.length_c   1.000
_cell.angle_alpha   90.00
_cell.angle_beta   90.00
_cell.angle_gamma   90.00
#
_symmetry.space_group_name_H-M   'P 1'
#
loop_
_entity.id
_entity.type
_entity.pdbx_description
1 polymer ?
#
loop_
_entity_poly.entity_id
_entity_poly.type
_entity_poly.pdbx_seq_one_letter_code
_entity_poly.pdbx_strand_id
1 'polypeptide(L)'
;MQEQLAVYAFLWLGFELITSKKDKISNGAYFLLSILGILSAKLSSGNGVRFGKEVATWFPNFSNLNIFQKIGLGFLETGDKMLSVSFPFVILFLVVLLICAVQKKNIIAISLSGFVLFNIFSQKIGFNNLFGTLSSISKVARESGTFSFNITYLSAIGFYGLLLLMILYSMWLVIPEMKERIWLIYLFVIGFASRMLISLSPTLYASNTRTFLPLMISLFITTCKLVYAMYIQHVDREKV
;
A
#
# COMPACT_ATOMS: atom_id res chain seq x y z
N MET A 1 2.17 -14.68 2.74
CA MET A 1 0.83 -14.05 2.86
C MET A 1 0.34 -13.99 4.31
N GLN A 2 0.30 -15.11 5.05
CA GLN A 2 -0.10 -15.12 6.48
C GLN A 2 0.75 -14.18 7.35
N GLU A 3 2.07 -14.12 7.12
CA GLU A 3 2.97 -13.20 7.84
C GLU A 3 2.58 -11.73 7.68
N GLN A 4 2.13 -11.32 6.49
CA GLN A 4 1.75 -9.93 6.24
C GLN A 4 0.48 -9.54 6.99
N LEU A 5 -0.50 -10.45 7.03
CA LEU A 5 -1.75 -10.26 7.75
C LEU A 5 -1.50 -10.26 9.26
N ALA A 6 -0.61 -11.13 9.76
CA ALA A 6 -0.23 -11.15 11.16
C ALA A 6 0.43 -9.83 11.59
N VAL A 7 1.37 -9.31 10.79
CA VAL A 7 2.00 -8.02 11.08
C VAL A 7 1.02 -6.86 10.91
N TYR A 8 0.16 -6.89 9.89
CA TYR A 8 -0.89 -5.89 9.69
C TYR A 8 -1.84 -5.82 10.89
N ALA A 9 -2.33 -6.97 11.36
CA ALA A 9 -3.19 -7.07 12.53
C ALA A 9 -2.48 -6.61 13.81
N PHE A 10 -1.22 -6.98 13.99
CA PHE A 10 -0.41 -6.52 15.13
C PHE A 10 -0.26 -5.00 15.16
N LEU A 11 0.06 -4.38 14.03
CA LEU A 11 0.20 -2.92 13.93
C LEU A 11 -1.14 -2.22 14.17
N TRP A 12 -2.22 -2.69 13.53
CA TRP A 12 -3.57 -2.18 13.76
C TRP A 12 -3.92 -2.24 15.25
N LEU A 13 -3.87 -3.42 15.86
CA LEU A 13 -4.30 -3.63 17.24
C LEU A 13 -3.41 -2.89 18.25
N GLY A 14 -2.12 -2.75 17.94
CA GLY A 14 -1.20 -1.93 18.73
C GLY A 14 -1.62 -0.45 18.75
N PHE A 15 -2.04 0.10 17.61
CA PHE A 15 -2.56 1.46 17.56
C PHE A 15 -3.88 1.61 18.32
N GLU A 16 -4.81 0.68 18.18
CA GLU A 16 -6.09 0.70 18.91
C GLU A 16 -5.89 0.58 20.43
N LEU A 17 -4.88 -0.18 20.87
CA LEU A 17 -4.53 -0.29 22.28
C LEU A 17 -4.03 1.04 22.87
N ILE A 18 -3.21 1.79 22.10
CA ILE A 18 -2.66 3.08 22.53
C ILE A 18 -3.73 4.18 22.50
N THR A 19 -4.60 4.17 21.49
CA THR A 19 -5.54 5.26 21.24
C THR A 19 -6.90 5.07 21.89
N SER A 20 -7.31 3.84 22.21
CA SER A 20 -8.59 3.60 22.86
C SER A 20 -8.52 3.88 24.36
N LYS A 21 -9.41 4.78 24.81
CA LYS A 21 -9.64 5.04 26.25
C LYS A 21 -10.62 4.03 26.87
N LYS A 22 -11.42 3.34 26.04
CA LYS A 22 -12.43 2.34 26.43
C LYS A 22 -11.96 0.94 26.00
N ASP A 23 -12.36 -0.11 26.72
CA ASP A 23 -12.11 -1.51 26.32
C ASP A 23 -10.64 -1.95 26.23
N LYS A 24 -9.74 -1.32 27.01
CA LYS A 24 -8.30 -1.64 27.05
C LYS A 24 -7.98 -3.12 27.31
N ILE A 25 -8.80 -3.79 28.13
CA ILE A 25 -8.60 -5.21 28.45
C ILE A 25 -8.84 -6.08 27.21
N SER A 26 -9.92 -5.82 26.47
CA SER A 26 -10.23 -6.55 25.24
C SER A 26 -9.20 -6.27 24.14
N ASN A 27 -8.84 -4.99 23.95
CA ASN A 27 -7.78 -4.60 23.00
C ASN A 27 -6.42 -5.22 23.37
N GLY A 28 -6.11 -5.33 24.67
CA GLY A 28 -4.91 -6.00 25.16
C GLY A 28 -4.91 -7.49 24.83
N ALA A 29 -6.04 -8.17 25.02
CA ALA A 29 -6.18 -9.58 24.65
C ALA A 29 -6.03 -9.80 23.14
N TYR A 30 -6.64 -8.96 22.29
CA TYR A 30 -6.47 -9.03 20.84
C TYR A 30 -5.03 -8.74 20.42
N PHE A 31 -4.37 -7.77 21.05
CA PHE A 31 -2.97 -7.48 20.77
C PHE A 31 -2.06 -8.67 21.12
N LEU A 32 -2.25 -9.30 22.27
CA LEU A 32 -1.53 -10.53 22.64
C LEU A 32 -1.79 -11.64 21.62
N LEU A 33 -3.04 -11.83 21.19
CA LEU A 33 -3.38 -12.81 20.15
C LEU A 33 -2.65 -12.52 18.83
N SER A 34 -2.49 -11.25 18.45
CA SER A 34 -1.74 -10.87 17.25
C SER A 34 -0.25 -11.20 17.34
N ILE A 35 0.36 -11.08 18.53
CA ILE A 35 1.74 -11.51 18.78
C ILE A 35 1.87 -13.02 18.59
N LEU A 36 0.94 -13.79 19.16
CA LEU A 36 0.89 -15.24 18.96
C LEU A 36 0.73 -15.60 17.47
N GLY A 37 -0.04 -14.81 16.71
CA GLY A 37 -0.16 -14.95 15.26
C GLY A 37 1.17 -14.76 14.52
N ILE A 38 1.97 -13.76 14.90
CA ILE A 38 3.31 -13.55 14.34
C ILE A 38 4.23 -14.73 14.70
N LEU A 39 4.23 -15.17 15.96
CA LEU A 39 5.04 -16.29 16.42
C LEU A 39 4.67 -17.58 15.69
N SER A 40 3.38 -17.88 15.56
CA SER A 40 2.88 -19.03 14.80
C SER A 40 3.35 -18.98 13.34
N ALA A 41 3.24 -17.83 12.69
CA ALA A 41 3.72 -17.66 11.32
C ALA A 41 5.23 -17.85 11.20
N LYS A 42 6.04 -17.34 12.14
CA LYS A 42 7.51 -17.49 12.11
C LYS A 42 7.99 -18.89 12.44
N LEU A 43 7.34 -19.57 13.39
CA LEU A 43 7.75 -20.90 13.87
C LEU A 43 7.27 -22.03 12.95
N SER A 44 6.39 -21.75 11.99
CA SER A 44 5.93 -22.75 11.04
C SER A 44 7.06 -23.21 10.11
N SER A 45 7.47 -24.48 10.24
CA SER A 45 8.52 -25.10 9.42
C SER A 45 8.23 -25.07 7.92
N GLY A 46 6.94 -25.03 7.54
CA GLY A 46 6.51 -24.92 6.15
C GLY A 46 7.00 -23.64 5.45
N ASN A 47 7.25 -22.56 6.18
CA ASN A 47 7.78 -21.32 5.61
C ASN A 47 9.21 -21.47 5.11
N GLY A 48 10.06 -22.23 5.81
CA GLY A 48 11.44 -22.51 5.37
C GLY A 48 11.49 -23.37 4.11
N VAL A 49 10.65 -24.41 4.05
CA VAL A 49 10.52 -25.26 2.85
C VAL A 49 10.00 -24.46 1.65
N ARG A 50 8.99 -23.59 1.88
CA ARG A 50 8.46 -22.71 0.83
C ARG A 50 9.52 -21.74 0.34
N PHE A 51 10.28 -21.13 1.25
CA PHE A 51 11.34 -20.20 0.90
C PHE A 51 12.35 -20.83 -0.07
N GLY A 52 12.88 -22.02 0.24
CA GLY A 52 13.85 -22.69 -0.63
C GLY A 52 13.30 -22.99 -2.03
N LYS A 53 12.05 -23.49 -2.11
CA LYS A 53 11.38 -23.73 -3.40
C LYS A 53 11.17 -22.45 -4.20
N GLU A 54 10.78 -21.37 -3.54
CA GLU A 54 10.52 -20.08 -4.20
C GLU A 54 11.79 -19.39 -4.69
N VAL A 55 12.90 -19.47 -3.93
CA VAL A 55 14.20 -19.00 -4.42
C VAL A 55 14.57 -19.76 -5.69
N ALA A 56 14.52 -21.09 -5.67
CA ALA A 56 14.90 -21.91 -6.82
C ALA A 56 14.01 -21.69 -8.07
N THR A 57 12.71 -21.45 -7.86
CA THR A 57 11.73 -21.43 -8.97
C THR A 57 11.44 -20.02 -9.48
N TRP A 58 11.28 -19.04 -8.58
CA TRP A 58 10.71 -17.73 -8.90
C TRP A 58 11.71 -16.59 -8.79
N PHE A 59 12.70 -16.70 -7.91
CA PHE A 59 13.68 -15.63 -7.73
C PHE A 59 15.09 -16.14 -7.36
N PRO A 60 15.83 -16.74 -8.31
CA PRO A 60 17.14 -17.36 -8.04
C PRO A 60 18.19 -16.40 -7.49
N ASN A 61 18.16 -15.14 -7.93
CA ASN A 61 19.09 -14.10 -7.48
C ASN A 61 18.77 -13.54 -6.10
N PHE A 62 17.68 -13.95 -5.44
CA PHE A 62 17.26 -13.39 -4.15
C PHE A 62 18.34 -13.49 -3.06
N SER A 63 19.10 -14.58 -3.03
CA SER A 63 20.17 -14.80 -2.04
C SER A 63 21.37 -13.86 -2.23
N ASN A 64 21.59 -13.38 -3.45
CA ASN A 64 22.73 -12.51 -3.79
C ASN A 64 22.45 -11.02 -3.52
N LEU A 65 21.21 -10.67 -3.18
CA LEU A 65 20.80 -9.29 -2.91
C LEU A 65 20.94 -8.96 -1.42
N ASN A 66 21.50 -7.79 -1.14
CA ASN A 66 21.51 -7.22 0.20
C ASN A 66 20.10 -6.74 0.61
N ILE A 67 19.94 -6.44 1.90
CA ILE A 67 18.64 -6.02 2.47
C ILE A 67 18.08 -4.77 1.78
N PHE A 68 18.92 -3.80 1.44
CA PHE A 68 18.48 -2.53 0.83
C PHE A 68 18.08 -2.71 -0.63
N GLN A 69 18.77 -3.56 -1.38
CA GLN A 69 18.40 -3.93 -2.75
C GLN A 69 17.06 -4.65 -2.78
N LYS A 70 16.81 -5.55 -1.81
CA LYS A 70 15.51 -6.22 -1.63
C LYS A 70 14.38 -5.23 -1.36
N ILE A 71 14.61 -4.26 -0.47
CA ILE A 71 13.65 -3.19 -0.18
C ILE A 71 13.41 -2.33 -1.43
N GLY A 72 14.47 -1.93 -2.13
CA GLY A 72 14.37 -1.14 -3.37
C GLY A 72 13.55 -1.84 -4.46
N LEU A 73 13.83 -3.13 -4.72
CA LEU A 73 13.03 -3.95 -5.64
C LEU A 73 11.58 -4.06 -5.20
N GLY A 74 11.36 -4.35 -3.91
CA GLY A 74 10.01 -4.41 -3.35
C GLY A 74 9.23 -3.14 -3.55
N PHE A 75 9.89 -1.98 -3.39
CA PHE A 75 9.26 -0.68 -3.53
C PHE A 75 8.92 -0.40 -4.99
N LEU A 76 9.83 -0.69 -5.93
CA LEU A 76 9.57 -0.55 -7.36
C LEU A 76 8.44 -1.45 -7.84
N GLU A 77 8.44 -2.72 -7.42
CA GLU A 77 7.42 -3.69 -7.82
C GLU A 77 6.06 -3.39 -7.16
N THR A 78 6.06 -2.98 -5.89
CA THR A 78 4.84 -2.56 -5.20
C THR A 78 4.28 -1.28 -5.80
N GLY A 79 5.12 -0.28 -6.06
CA GLY A 79 4.71 0.98 -6.68
C GLY A 79 4.14 0.78 -8.08
N ASP A 80 4.86 0.07 -8.95
CA ASP A 80 4.43 -0.24 -10.32
C ASP A 80 3.11 -0.99 -10.34
N LYS A 81 2.97 -2.08 -9.56
CA LYS A 81 1.74 -2.87 -9.53
C LYS A 81 0.57 -2.17 -8.85
N MET A 82 0.81 -1.47 -7.75
CA MET A 82 -0.23 -0.72 -7.04
C MET A 82 -0.77 0.40 -7.92
N LEU A 83 0.11 1.15 -8.59
CA LEU A 83 -0.24 2.31 -9.43
C LEU A 83 -0.36 1.92 -10.91
N SER A 84 -0.92 0.73 -11.17
CA SER A 84 -1.21 0.23 -12.51
C SER A 84 -2.72 0.09 -12.70
N VAL A 85 -3.17 0.16 -13.96
CA VAL A 85 -4.58 -0.07 -14.33
C VAL A 85 -5.09 -1.44 -13.87
N SER A 86 -4.19 -2.41 -13.71
CA SER A 86 -4.50 -3.77 -13.25
C SER A 86 -4.88 -3.86 -11.77
N PHE A 87 -4.78 -2.77 -11.00
CA PHE A 87 -5.09 -2.75 -9.57
C PHE A 87 -6.34 -1.89 -9.27
N PRO A 88 -7.55 -2.45 -9.45
CA PRO A 88 -8.80 -1.68 -9.40
C PRO A 88 -9.10 -1.04 -8.04
N PHE A 89 -8.60 -1.62 -6.95
CA PHE A 89 -8.81 -1.09 -5.59
C PHE A 89 -8.22 0.32 -5.42
N VAL A 90 -7.04 0.61 -5.98
CA VAL A 90 -6.46 1.97 -5.87
C VAL A 90 -7.24 2.95 -6.74
N ILE A 91 -7.71 2.51 -7.91
CA ILE A 91 -8.46 3.37 -8.84
C ILE A 91 -9.77 3.80 -8.20
N LEU A 92 -10.53 2.85 -7.65
CA LEU A 92 -11.77 3.14 -6.94
C LEU A 92 -11.53 4.11 -5.78
N PHE A 93 -10.51 3.83 -4.96
CA PHE A 93 -10.13 4.70 -3.85
C PHE A 93 -9.79 6.12 -4.32
N LEU A 94 -8.98 6.26 -5.35
CA LEU A 94 -8.57 7.56 -5.90
C LEU A 94 -9.74 8.32 -6.55
N VAL A 95 -10.66 7.63 -7.21
CA VAL A 95 -11.88 8.24 -7.75
C VAL A 95 -12.75 8.78 -6.64
N VAL A 96 -12.98 8.01 -5.57
CA VAL A 96 -13.72 8.48 -4.39
C VAL A 96 -13.00 9.67 -3.75
N LEU A 97 -11.68 9.59 -3.59
CA LEU A 97 -10.88 10.68 -3.03
C LEU A 97 -10.99 11.96 -3.86
N LEU A 98 -10.96 11.84 -5.20
CA LEU A 98 -11.14 12.95 -6.13
C LEU A 98 -12.53 13.56 -6.01
N ILE A 99 -13.59 12.74 -5.93
CA ILE A 99 -14.96 13.24 -5.74
C ILE A 99 -15.07 14.00 -4.42
N CYS A 100 -14.52 13.46 -3.32
CA CYS A 100 -14.48 14.17 -2.04
C CYS A 100 -13.71 15.50 -2.14
N ALA A 101 -12.59 15.53 -2.87
CA ALA A 101 -11.81 16.75 -3.08
C ALA A 101 -12.61 17.82 -3.86
N VAL A 102 -13.35 17.41 -4.89
CA VAL A 102 -14.26 18.28 -5.66
C VAL A 102 -15.38 18.83 -4.79
N GLN A 103 -16.04 17.99 -4.00
CA GLN A 103 -17.12 18.41 -3.09
C GLN A 103 -16.65 19.44 -2.06
N LYS A 104 -15.40 19.30 -1.59
CA LYS A 104 -14.76 20.26 -0.68
C LYS A 104 -14.15 21.48 -1.38
N LYS A 105 -14.22 21.55 -2.71
CA LYS A 105 -13.59 22.60 -3.54
C LYS A 105 -12.10 22.77 -3.25
N ASN A 106 -11.41 21.70 -2.85
CA ASN A 106 -10.00 21.75 -2.52
C ASN A 106 -9.15 21.50 -3.76
N ILE A 107 -8.75 22.58 -4.44
CA ILE A 107 -8.01 22.54 -5.71
C ILE A 107 -6.71 21.73 -5.59
N ILE A 108 -6.01 21.83 -4.46
CA ILE A 108 -4.75 21.09 -4.24
C ILE A 108 -5.04 19.59 -4.23
N ALA A 109 -6.02 19.14 -3.44
CA ALA A 109 -6.38 17.71 -3.39
C ALA A 109 -6.92 17.20 -4.74
N ILE A 110 -7.67 18.02 -5.48
CA ILE A 110 -8.13 17.69 -6.84
C ILE A 110 -6.92 17.46 -7.76
N SER A 111 -5.97 18.39 -7.78
CA SER A 111 -4.77 18.29 -8.61
C SER A 111 -3.91 17.09 -8.25
N LEU A 112 -3.73 16.81 -6.95
CA LEU A 112 -2.90 15.69 -6.49
C LEU A 112 -3.53 14.34 -6.84
N SER A 113 -4.79 14.11 -6.46
CA SER A 113 -5.49 12.86 -6.75
C SER A 113 -5.72 12.66 -8.25
N GLY A 114 -6.06 13.73 -8.97
CA GLY A 114 -6.20 13.75 -10.43
C GLY A 114 -4.89 13.43 -11.15
N PHE A 115 -3.76 13.99 -10.71
CA PHE A 115 -2.45 13.70 -11.29
C PHE A 115 -2.06 12.23 -11.10
N VAL A 116 -2.30 11.66 -9.92
CA VAL A 116 -2.03 10.23 -9.67
C VAL A 116 -2.91 9.35 -10.56
N LEU A 117 -4.20 9.64 -10.69
CA LEU A 117 -5.10 8.91 -11.60
C LEU A 117 -4.65 9.02 -13.06
N PHE A 118 -4.32 10.22 -13.51
CA PHE A 118 -3.81 10.47 -14.86
C PHE A 118 -2.56 9.63 -15.14
N ASN A 119 -1.64 9.54 -14.17
CA ASN A 119 -0.45 8.70 -14.27
C ASN A 119 -0.79 7.22 -14.50
N ILE A 120 -1.71 6.67 -13.71
CA ILE A 120 -2.15 5.28 -13.83
C ILE A 120 -2.69 5.00 -15.25
N PHE A 121 -3.55 5.88 -15.78
CA PHE A 121 -4.11 5.71 -17.12
C PHE A 121 -3.10 5.93 -18.25
N SER A 122 -2.18 6.89 -18.08
CA SER A 122 -1.14 7.21 -19.05
C SER A 122 -0.23 6.02 -19.35
N GLN A 123 0.07 5.19 -18.35
CA GLN A 123 0.88 3.98 -18.52
C GLN A 123 0.27 2.97 -19.51
N LYS A 124 -1.07 2.85 -19.57
CA LYS A 124 -1.75 1.88 -20.45
C LYS A 124 -1.81 2.34 -21.90
N ILE A 125 -1.77 3.65 -22.14
CA ILE A 125 -1.92 4.23 -23.48
C ILE A 125 -0.60 4.12 -24.28
N GLY A 126 0.50 3.70 -23.66
CA GLY A 126 1.77 3.46 -24.35
C GLY A 126 2.45 4.74 -24.84
N PHE A 127 2.13 5.89 -24.23
CA PHE A 127 2.87 7.12 -24.50
C PHE A 127 4.36 6.93 -24.17
N ASN A 128 5.23 7.31 -25.11
CA ASN A 128 6.69 7.45 -24.92
C ASN A 128 7.02 8.64 -24.00
N ASN A 129 6.37 8.70 -22.85
CA ASN A 129 6.51 9.75 -21.85
C ASN A 129 7.29 9.19 -20.65
N LEU A 130 7.81 10.08 -19.80
CA LEU A 130 8.56 9.73 -18.58
C LEU A 130 7.89 8.62 -17.75
N PHE A 131 6.56 8.58 -17.72
CA PHE A 131 5.76 7.61 -16.99
C PHE A 131 5.87 6.18 -17.54
N GLY A 132 5.87 6.01 -18.86
CA GLY A 132 6.09 4.73 -19.51
C GLY A 132 7.52 4.23 -19.29
N THR A 133 8.50 5.15 -19.34
CA THR A 133 9.90 4.84 -19.07
C THR A 133 10.12 4.37 -17.64
N LEU A 134 9.52 5.02 -16.63
CA LEU A 134 9.67 4.64 -15.23
C LEU A 134 8.98 3.30 -14.90
N SER A 135 7.83 3.00 -15.50
CA SER A 135 7.21 1.67 -15.40
C SER A 135 8.06 0.60 -16.09
N SER A 136 8.67 0.92 -17.24
CA SER A 136 9.60 0.01 -17.92
C SER A 136 10.83 -0.31 -17.08
N ILE A 137 11.37 0.67 -16.33
CA ILE A 137 12.49 0.47 -15.40
C ILE A 137 12.08 -0.51 -14.29
N SER A 138 10.89 -0.34 -13.71
CA SER A 138 10.34 -1.30 -12.72
C SER A 138 10.16 -2.69 -13.31
N LYS A 139 9.69 -2.78 -14.57
CA LYS A 139 9.54 -4.06 -15.27
C LYS A 139 10.89 -4.75 -15.46
N VAL A 140 11.90 -4.03 -15.94
CA VAL A 140 13.27 -4.55 -16.13
C VAL A 140 13.86 -5.02 -14.80
N ALA A 141 13.80 -4.21 -13.74
CA ALA A 141 14.27 -4.60 -12.39
C ALA A 141 13.62 -5.90 -11.88
N ARG A 142 12.33 -6.07 -12.14
CA ARG A 142 11.57 -7.26 -11.76
C ARG A 142 11.99 -8.49 -12.56
N GLU A 143 12.10 -8.36 -13.88
CA GLU A 143 12.41 -9.48 -14.78
C GLU A 143 13.88 -9.91 -14.66
N SER A 144 14.80 -8.95 -14.49
CA SER A 144 16.20 -9.26 -14.23
C SER A 144 16.43 -9.79 -12.82
N GLY A 145 15.55 -9.43 -11.88
CA GLY A 145 15.73 -9.73 -10.47
C GLY A 145 16.96 -9.03 -9.87
N THR A 146 17.37 -7.91 -10.45
CA THR A 146 18.57 -7.17 -10.05
C THR A 146 18.22 -5.72 -9.71
N PHE A 147 18.95 -5.18 -8.73
CA PHE A 147 18.83 -3.78 -8.35
C PHE A 147 20.19 -3.21 -8.01
N SER A 148 20.52 -2.09 -8.64
CA SER A 148 21.72 -1.32 -8.36
C SER A 148 21.33 0.07 -7.86
N PHE A 149 22.15 0.64 -6.99
CA PHE A 149 21.97 2.02 -6.54
C PHE A 149 22.48 2.98 -7.62
N ASN A 150 21.79 3.04 -8.74
CA ASN A 150 22.06 3.98 -9.83
C ASN A 150 20.96 5.03 -9.94
N ILE A 151 21.22 6.09 -10.69
CA ILE A 151 20.27 7.19 -10.90
C ILE A 151 18.95 6.72 -11.51
N THR A 152 19.00 5.69 -12.36
CA THR A 152 17.83 5.12 -13.03
C THR A 152 16.85 4.47 -12.05
N TYR A 153 17.32 3.59 -11.19
CA TYR A 153 16.46 2.95 -10.19
C TYR A 153 16.06 3.90 -9.07
N LEU A 154 16.96 4.79 -8.65
CA LEU A 154 16.66 5.81 -7.64
C LEU A 154 15.62 6.83 -8.13
N SER A 155 15.64 7.22 -9.40
CA SER A 155 14.61 8.09 -9.98
C SER A 155 13.25 7.41 -10.05
N ALA A 156 13.19 6.12 -10.36
CA ALA A 156 11.95 5.33 -10.29
C ALA A 156 11.42 5.22 -8.85
N ILE A 157 12.27 4.96 -7.86
CA ILE A 157 11.87 4.98 -6.44
C ILE A 157 11.37 6.36 -6.04
N GLY A 158 12.11 7.42 -6.37
CA GLY A 158 11.73 8.79 -6.05
C GLY A 158 10.38 9.16 -6.66
N PHE A 159 10.12 8.72 -7.89
CA PHE A 159 8.85 8.95 -8.58
C PHE A 159 7.67 8.27 -7.90
N TYR A 160 7.75 6.95 -7.62
CA TYR A 160 6.68 6.26 -6.91
C TYR A 160 6.50 6.78 -5.47
N GLY A 161 7.59 7.18 -4.81
CA GLY A 161 7.56 7.84 -3.51
C GLY A 161 6.82 9.17 -3.56
N LEU A 162 7.05 9.98 -4.59
CA LEU A 162 6.33 11.23 -4.80
C LEU A 162 4.83 10.98 -5.00
N LEU A 163 4.44 10.02 -5.85
CA LEU A 163 3.04 9.67 -6.05
C LEU A 163 2.37 9.22 -4.74
N LEU A 164 3.07 8.42 -3.93
CA LEU A 164 2.59 7.99 -2.61
C LEU A 164 2.36 9.19 -1.68
N LEU A 165 3.29 10.15 -1.65
CA LEU A 165 3.16 11.38 -0.86
C LEU A 165 1.98 12.23 -1.33
N MET A 166 1.74 12.32 -2.64
CA MET A 166 0.58 13.04 -3.20
C MET A 166 -0.73 12.41 -2.72
N ILE A 167 -0.82 11.08 -2.67
CA ILE A 167 -1.98 10.35 -2.12
C ILE A 167 -2.17 10.71 -0.64
N LEU A 168 -1.12 10.55 0.16
CA LEU A 168 -1.17 10.81 1.61
C LEU A 168 -1.57 12.25 1.93
N TYR A 169 -1.01 13.21 1.19
CA TYR A 169 -1.31 14.62 1.38
C TYR A 169 -2.73 14.97 0.89
N SER A 170 -3.21 14.35 -0.19
CA SER A 170 -4.61 14.47 -0.61
C SER A 170 -5.57 13.94 0.46
N MET A 171 -5.26 12.80 1.09
CA MET A 171 -6.05 12.29 2.23
C MET A 171 -6.05 13.28 3.39
N TRP A 172 -4.88 13.86 3.71
CA TRP A 172 -4.73 14.85 4.78
C TRP A 172 -5.63 16.08 4.57
N LEU A 173 -5.74 16.54 3.33
CA LEU A 173 -6.55 17.70 2.97
C LEU A 173 -8.05 17.42 2.92
N VAL A 174 -8.45 16.19 2.58
CA VAL A 174 -9.85 15.81 2.38
C VAL A 174 -10.51 15.37 3.68
N ILE A 175 -9.82 14.71 4.61
CA ILE A 175 -10.46 14.19 5.83
C ILE A 175 -10.51 15.31 6.89
N PRO A 176 -11.71 15.77 7.32
CA PRO A 176 -11.82 16.94 8.20
C PRO A 176 -11.38 16.63 9.63
N GLU A 177 -11.89 15.54 10.19
CA GLU A 177 -11.67 15.16 11.59
C GLU A 177 -10.23 14.68 11.80
N MET A 178 -9.49 15.33 12.71
CA MET A 178 -8.07 15.06 12.92
C MET A 178 -7.81 13.61 13.38
N LYS A 179 -8.66 13.09 14.27
CA LYS A 179 -8.53 11.72 14.76
C LYS A 179 -8.72 10.71 13.63
N GLU A 180 -9.75 10.89 12.82
CA GLU A 180 -10.04 10.01 11.68
C GLU A 180 -8.97 10.14 10.59
N ARG A 181 -8.48 11.36 10.34
CA ARG A 181 -7.40 11.62 9.38
C ARG A 181 -6.14 10.84 9.72
N ILE A 182 -5.67 10.96 10.97
CA ILE A 182 -4.48 10.23 11.45
C ILE A 182 -4.72 8.73 11.34
N TRP A 183 -5.92 8.26 11.73
CA TRP A 183 -6.26 6.84 11.68
C TRP A 183 -6.24 6.26 10.26
N LEU A 184 -6.89 6.91 9.30
CA LEU A 184 -6.96 6.41 7.92
C LEU A 184 -5.61 6.48 7.21
N ILE A 185 -4.82 7.53 7.45
CA ILE A 185 -3.45 7.62 6.95
C ILE A 185 -2.58 6.52 7.54
N TYR A 186 -2.67 6.29 8.86
CA TYR A 186 -1.97 5.20 9.52
C TYR A 186 -2.36 3.84 8.92
N LEU A 187 -3.66 3.59 8.73
CA LEU A 187 -4.20 2.36 8.15
C LEU A 187 -3.64 2.09 6.75
N PHE A 188 -3.56 3.13 5.91
CA PHE A 188 -2.96 3.05 4.58
C PHE A 188 -1.45 2.74 4.67
N VAL A 189 -0.71 3.44 5.54
CA VAL A 189 0.73 3.25 5.71
C VAL A 189 1.06 1.84 6.19
N ILE A 190 0.32 1.30 7.17
CA ILE A 190 0.57 -0.08 7.63
C ILE A 190 0.17 -1.12 6.58
N GLY A 191 -0.86 -0.87 5.77
CA GLY A 191 -1.22 -1.73 4.65
C GLY A 191 -0.11 -1.82 3.61
N PHE A 192 0.47 -0.66 3.26
CA PHE A 192 1.63 -0.57 2.37
C PHE A 192 2.88 -1.21 2.99
N ALA A 193 3.18 -0.93 4.25
CA ALA A 193 4.32 -1.51 4.97
C ALA A 193 4.22 -3.05 5.06
N SER A 194 3.03 -3.60 5.35
CA SER A 194 2.78 -5.04 5.35
C SER A 194 2.97 -5.66 3.98
N ARG A 195 2.66 -4.94 2.89
CA ARG A 195 3.02 -5.37 1.53
C ARG A 195 4.53 -5.39 1.32
N MET A 196 5.23 -4.35 1.80
CA MET A 196 6.68 -4.22 1.70
C MET A 196 7.43 -5.30 2.46
N LEU A 197 6.90 -5.86 3.54
CA LEU A 197 7.55 -6.98 4.24
C LEU A 197 7.79 -8.20 3.35
N ILE A 198 6.96 -8.41 2.32
CA ILE A 198 7.19 -9.49 1.35
C ILE A 198 8.40 -9.23 0.46
N SER A 199 8.91 -7.99 0.35
CA SER A 199 10.14 -7.72 -0.38
C SER A 199 11.36 -8.42 0.22
N LEU A 200 11.27 -8.80 1.48
CA LEU A 200 12.28 -9.57 2.20
C LEU A 200 12.11 -11.08 2.01
N SER A 201 11.29 -11.50 1.04
CA SER A 201 11.02 -12.89 0.72
C SER A 201 10.89 -13.09 -0.80
N PRO A 202 11.30 -14.24 -1.36
CA PRO A 202 11.07 -14.58 -2.77
C PRO A 202 9.58 -14.68 -3.13
N THR A 203 8.68 -14.77 -2.13
CA THR A 203 7.22 -14.73 -2.30
C THR A 203 6.73 -13.51 -3.11
N LEU A 204 7.52 -12.44 -3.17
CA LEU A 204 7.30 -11.23 -3.95
C LEU A 204 6.82 -11.53 -5.38
N TYR A 205 7.52 -12.44 -6.05
CA TYR A 205 7.24 -12.79 -7.45
C TYR A 205 6.34 -14.02 -7.62
N ALA A 206 6.25 -14.89 -6.60
CA ALA A 206 5.43 -16.10 -6.67
C ALA A 206 3.92 -15.85 -6.46
N SER A 207 3.54 -14.87 -5.64
CA SER A 207 2.14 -14.71 -5.17
C SER A 207 1.36 -13.56 -5.79
N ASN A 208 1.97 -12.82 -6.72
CA ASN A 208 1.38 -11.74 -7.52
C ASN A 208 0.42 -10.84 -6.70
N THR A 209 -0.86 -10.72 -7.08
CA THR A 209 -1.84 -9.82 -6.45
C THR A 209 -2.23 -10.20 -5.02
N ARG A 210 -2.09 -11.48 -4.62
CA ARG A 210 -2.47 -11.95 -3.27
C ARG A 210 -1.64 -11.31 -2.15
N THR A 211 -0.43 -10.86 -2.48
CA THR A 211 0.48 -10.17 -1.56
C THR A 211 -0.01 -8.79 -1.15
N PHE A 212 -0.95 -8.20 -1.91
CA PHE A 212 -1.52 -6.87 -1.68
C PHE A 212 -2.73 -6.88 -0.74
N LEU A 213 -3.13 -8.03 -0.22
CA LEU A 213 -4.34 -8.15 0.60
C LEU A 213 -4.40 -7.16 1.79
N PRO A 214 -3.33 -6.95 2.59
CA PRO A 214 -3.37 -5.94 3.66
C PRO A 214 -3.68 -4.53 3.13
N LEU A 215 -3.05 -4.15 2.02
CA LEU A 215 -3.28 -2.87 1.37
C LEU A 215 -4.69 -2.76 0.78
N MET A 216 -5.21 -3.84 0.18
CA MET A 216 -6.60 -3.88 -0.31
C MET A 216 -7.60 -3.66 0.83
N ILE A 217 -7.38 -4.26 2.00
CA ILE A 217 -8.21 -4.05 3.20
C ILE A 217 -8.14 -2.59 3.64
N SER A 218 -6.93 -2.01 3.74
CA SER A 218 -6.76 -0.59 4.09
C SER A 218 -7.49 0.34 3.14
N LEU A 219 -7.32 0.13 1.83
CA LEU A 219 -7.97 0.92 0.78
C LEU A 219 -9.49 0.77 0.84
N PHE A 220 -9.99 -0.44 1.03
CA PHE A 220 -11.42 -0.71 1.12
C PHE A 220 -12.06 0.01 2.30
N ILE A 221 -11.49 -0.14 3.51
CA ILE A 221 -12.00 0.54 4.72
C ILE A 221 -11.98 2.05 4.53
N THR A 222 -10.87 2.59 4.03
CA THR A 222 -10.73 4.04 3.78
C THR A 222 -11.76 4.53 2.78
N THR A 223 -11.98 3.79 1.70
CA THR A 223 -12.99 4.12 0.67
C THR A 223 -14.39 4.13 1.27
N CYS A 224 -14.77 3.09 2.01
CA CYS A 224 -16.07 3.01 2.69
C CYS A 224 -16.29 4.19 3.65
N LYS A 225 -15.25 4.59 4.40
CA LYS A 225 -15.31 5.74 5.30
C LYS A 225 -15.51 7.06 4.57
N LEU A 226 -14.79 7.27 3.47
CA LEU A 226 -14.97 8.46 2.63
C LEU A 226 -16.38 8.51 2.03
N VAL A 227 -16.88 7.41 1.48
CA VAL A 227 -18.25 7.32 0.93
C VAL A 227 -19.30 7.58 2.02
N TYR A 228 -19.13 7.00 3.21
CA TYR A 228 -20.02 7.26 4.34
C TYR A 228 -20.04 8.73 4.74
N ALA A 229 -18.87 9.38 4.81
CA ALA A 229 -18.79 10.81 5.11
C ALA A 229 -19.49 11.68 4.05
N MET A 230 -19.40 11.29 2.77
CA MET A 230 -20.15 11.96 1.69
C MET A 230 -21.66 11.79 1.83
N TYR A 231 -22.12 10.58 2.17
CA TYR A 231 -23.53 10.30 2.36
C TYR A 231 -24.13 11.15 3.49
N ILE A 232 -23.47 11.22 4.65
CA ILE A 232 -23.93 12.04 5.77
C ILE A 232 -24.00 13.53 5.39
N GLN A 233 -22.98 14.06 4.71
CA GLN A 233 -23.01 15.44 4.24
C GLN A 233 -24.15 15.73 3.26
N HIS A 234 -24.53 14.75 2.44
CA HIS A 234 -25.65 14.92 1.52
C HIS A 234 -27.00 14.95 2.25
N VAL A 235 -27.22 14.01 3.17
CA VAL A 235 -28.42 13.95 4.00
C VAL A 235 -28.59 15.20 4.85
N ASP A 236 -27.51 15.75 5.39
CA ASP A 236 -27.57 16.97 6.20
C ASP A 236 -27.90 18.21 5.35
N ARG A 237 -27.53 18.24 4.06
CA ARG A 237 -27.90 19.33 3.14
C ARG A 237 -29.36 19.29 2.72
N GLU A 238 -30.01 18.13 2.67
CA GLU A 238 -31.43 18.01 2.31
C GLU A 238 -32.38 18.41 3.45
N LYS A 239 -31.86 18.52 4.68
CA LYS A 239 -32.63 18.92 5.87
C LYS A 239 -32.65 20.44 6.12
N VAL A 240 -31.86 21.21 5.38
CA VAL A 240 -31.73 22.68 5.49
C VAL A 240 -32.44 23.34 4.32
#